data_AF-B2KU34-F1
#
_entry.id   AF-B2KU34-F1
#
_cell.length_a   1.000
_cell.length_b   1.000
_cell.length_c   1.000
_cell.angle_alpha   90.00
_cell.angle_beta   90.00
_cell.angle_gamma   90.00
#
_symmetry.space_group_name_H-M   'P 1'
#
loop_
_entity.id
_entity.type
_entity.pdbx_description
1 polymer ?
#
loop_
_entity_poly.entity_id
_entity_poly.type
_entity_poly.pdbx_seq_one_letter_code
_entity_poly.pdbx_strand_id
1 'polypeptide(L)'
;MKFNKAMMTLVAAVTLAGSVSAVTPVFADTSASIASNKSETNDLLKQIEAANTEVINLNKQIDAKNGEISDATAKISATDAKIASLSGEITAAQKNVAARKNNLKDQLISLQKKAGSSVSGNVYIDFVLNSQSLSDLIARTMTVGKLSQASKDALDAVTVAKDKLA
;
A
#
# COMPACT_ATOMS: atom_id res chain seq x y z
N MET A 1 19.53 -4.54 -16.46
CA MET A 1 20.98 -4.79 -16.67
C MET A 1 21.13 -6.00 -17.55
N LYS A 2 21.77 -5.86 -18.71
CA LYS A 2 22.00 -6.95 -19.67
C LYS A 2 23.24 -7.72 -19.23
N PHE A 3 23.09 -8.92 -18.66
CA PHE A 3 24.23 -9.78 -18.39
C PHE A 3 24.57 -10.57 -19.65
N ASN A 4 25.76 -10.27 -20.18
CA ASN A 4 26.33 -10.81 -21.41
C ASN A 4 26.43 -12.33 -21.38
N LYS A 5 26.00 -12.97 -22.48
CA LYS A 5 26.36 -14.33 -22.86
C LYS A 5 27.88 -14.39 -23.12
N ALA A 6 28.67 -14.62 -22.08
CA ALA A 6 30.05 -15.09 -22.27
C ALA A 6 29.98 -16.60 -22.59
N MET A 7 29.79 -16.87 -23.87
CA MET A 7 29.69 -18.18 -24.48
C MET A 7 31.02 -18.93 -24.27
N MET A 8 30.94 -20.10 -23.63
CA MET A 8 32.06 -21.02 -23.45
C MET A 8 32.71 -21.36 -24.79
N THR A 9 33.97 -20.97 -24.95
CA THR A 9 34.89 -21.57 -25.91
C THR A 9 36.05 -22.15 -25.12
N LEU A 10 36.08 -23.47 -24.96
CA LEU A 10 37.25 -24.19 -24.47
C LEU A 10 37.60 -25.25 -25.53
N VAL A 11 38.48 -24.84 -26.44
CA VAL A 11 39.08 -25.69 -27.46
C VAL A 11 40.19 -26.48 -26.79
N ALA A 12 40.04 -27.80 -26.68
CA ALA A 12 41.11 -28.70 -26.29
C ALA A 12 41.62 -29.42 -27.57
N ALA A 13 42.57 -28.79 -28.27
CA ALA A 13 43.33 -29.44 -29.33
C ALA A 13 44.63 -30.00 -28.71
N VAL A 14 44.71 -31.32 -28.56
CA VAL A 14 45.94 -32.01 -28.13
C VAL A 14 46.59 -32.64 -29.36
N THR A 15 47.63 -32.00 -29.87
CA THR A 15 48.51 -32.56 -30.92
C THR A 15 49.64 -33.37 -30.27
N LEU A 16 49.66 -34.68 -30.52
CA LEU A 16 50.74 -35.58 -30.09
C LEU A 16 51.81 -35.65 -31.20
N ALA A 17 52.98 -35.04 -30.97
CA ALA A 17 54.19 -35.24 -31.77
C ALA A 17 55.07 -36.29 -31.09
N GLY A 18 55.40 -37.36 -31.83
CA GLY A 18 56.14 -38.51 -31.32
C GLY A 18 57.65 -38.37 -31.35
N SER A 19 58.31 -39.13 -30.47
CA SER A 19 59.66 -39.66 -30.67
C SER A 19 59.76 -41.04 -30.00
N VAL A 20 60.24 -42.02 -30.78
CA VAL A 20 60.37 -43.44 -30.47
C VAL A 20 61.76 -43.75 -29.94
N SER A 21 61.89 -44.50 -28.84
CA SER A 21 63.00 -45.45 -28.53
C SER A 21 62.74 -46.23 -27.23
N ALA A 22 63.12 -47.52 -27.24
CA ALA A 22 63.05 -48.55 -26.19
C ALA A 22 61.68 -49.26 -25.96
N VAL A 23 61.61 -50.51 -26.42
CA VAL A 23 60.48 -51.44 -26.24
C VAL A 23 60.64 -52.16 -24.91
N THR A 24 59.95 -51.68 -23.88
CA THR A 24 59.44 -52.47 -22.75
C THR A 24 57.91 -52.43 -22.83
N PRO A 25 57.17 -53.47 -22.41
CA PRO A 25 55.71 -53.45 -22.49
C PRO A 25 55.12 -52.52 -21.42
N VAL A 26 55.21 -51.21 -21.64
CA VAL A 26 54.62 -50.13 -20.80
C VAL A 26 53.10 -49.98 -21.07
N PHE A 27 52.47 -50.98 -21.69
CA PHE A 27 51.07 -50.90 -22.12
C PHE A 27 50.05 -51.14 -20.99
N ALA A 28 50.44 -51.87 -19.93
CA ALA A 28 49.53 -52.21 -18.83
C ALA A 28 49.29 -51.02 -17.87
N ASP A 29 50.38 -50.36 -17.44
CA ASP A 29 50.33 -49.21 -16.51
C ASP A 29 49.67 -47.97 -17.18
N THR A 30 50.00 -47.76 -18.45
CA THR A 30 49.35 -46.72 -19.28
C THR A 30 47.86 -46.99 -19.48
N SER A 31 47.44 -48.25 -19.70
CA SER A 31 46.01 -48.59 -19.84
C SER A 31 45.21 -48.41 -18.55
N ALA A 32 45.78 -48.78 -17.41
CA ALA A 32 45.15 -48.59 -16.10
C ALA A 32 44.95 -47.09 -15.80
N SER A 33 45.96 -46.27 -16.07
CA SER A 33 45.91 -44.82 -15.91
C SER A 33 44.87 -44.16 -16.82
N ILE A 34 44.78 -44.60 -18.09
CA ILE A 34 43.74 -44.12 -19.03
C ILE A 34 42.34 -44.49 -18.54
N ALA A 35 42.15 -45.71 -18.03
CA ALA A 35 40.87 -46.14 -17.49
C ALA A 35 40.45 -45.32 -16.25
N SER A 36 41.39 -45.04 -15.35
CA SER A 36 41.17 -44.17 -14.17
C SER A 36 40.77 -42.76 -14.59
N ASN A 37 41.54 -42.13 -15.49
CA ASN A 37 41.25 -40.79 -15.98
C ASN A 37 39.88 -40.71 -16.69
N LYS A 38 39.48 -41.76 -17.41
CA LYS A 38 38.16 -41.85 -18.04
C LYS A 38 37.04 -41.92 -17.00
N SER A 39 37.26 -42.66 -15.91
CA SER A 39 36.31 -42.72 -14.79
C SER A 39 36.15 -41.35 -14.12
N GLU A 40 37.26 -40.69 -13.77
CA GLU A 40 37.26 -39.36 -13.17
C GLU A 40 36.58 -38.33 -14.08
N THR A 41 36.86 -38.39 -15.39
CA THR A 41 36.20 -37.51 -16.38
C THR A 41 34.69 -37.72 -16.39
N ASN A 42 34.23 -38.97 -16.28
CA ASN A 42 32.81 -39.29 -16.29
C ASN A 42 32.11 -38.81 -15.00
N ASP A 43 32.80 -38.89 -13.86
CA ASP A 43 32.27 -38.40 -12.59
C ASP A 43 32.26 -36.86 -12.52
N LEU A 44 33.26 -36.20 -13.10
CA LEU A 44 33.24 -34.75 -13.30
C LEU A 44 32.09 -34.32 -14.23
N LEU A 45 31.84 -35.08 -15.31
CA LEU A 45 30.72 -34.79 -16.21
C LEU A 45 29.36 -34.88 -15.49
N LYS A 46 29.15 -35.91 -14.66
CA LYS A 46 27.94 -36.02 -13.83
C LYS A 46 27.80 -34.86 -12.84
N GLN A 47 28.89 -34.43 -12.22
CA GLN A 47 28.88 -33.28 -11.32
C GLN A 47 28.51 -31.99 -12.06
N ILE A 48 29.02 -31.79 -13.28
CA ILE A 48 28.67 -30.65 -14.13
C ILE A 48 27.18 -30.69 -14.53
N GLU A 49 26.64 -31.86 -14.88
CA GLU A 49 25.22 -32.03 -15.21
C GLU A 49 24.31 -31.72 -14.00
N ALA A 50 24.69 -32.18 -12.81
CA ALA A 50 23.99 -31.89 -11.56
C ALA A 50 24.01 -30.38 -11.24
N ALA A 51 25.19 -29.75 -11.31
CA ALA A 51 25.35 -28.32 -11.08
C ALA A 51 24.55 -27.48 -12.10
N ASN A 52 24.54 -27.87 -13.38
CA ASN A 52 23.74 -27.20 -14.41
C ASN A 52 22.24 -27.30 -14.11
N THR A 53 21.78 -28.47 -13.65
CA THR A 53 20.38 -28.67 -13.25
C THR A 53 20.00 -27.78 -12.07
N GLU A 54 20.89 -27.67 -11.07
CA GLU A 54 20.69 -26.81 -9.91
C GLU A 54 20.63 -25.32 -10.32
N VAL A 55 21.53 -24.87 -11.19
CA VAL A 55 21.53 -23.50 -11.72
C VAL A 55 20.23 -23.18 -12.45
N ILE A 56 19.71 -24.11 -13.27
CA ILE A 56 18.42 -23.94 -13.96
C ILE A 56 17.28 -23.80 -12.95
N ASN A 57 17.27 -24.61 -11.90
CA ASN A 57 16.25 -24.56 -10.86
C ASN A 57 16.33 -23.27 -10.02
N LEU A 58 17.52 -22.80 -9.69
CA LEU A 58 17.73 -21.53 -9.00
C LEU A 58 17.26 -20.35 -9.85
N ASN A 59 17.55 -20.34 -11.15
CA ASN A 59 17.07 -19.29 -12.06
C ASN A 59 15.53 -19.25 -12.12
N LYS A 60 14.85 -20.40 -12.18
CA LYS A 60 13.38 -20.45 -12.11
C LYS A 60 12.83 -19.87 -10.81
N GLN A 61 13.48 -20.16 -9.68
CA GLN A 61 13.08 -19.60 -8.39
C GLN A 61 13.30 -18.09 -8.32
N ILE A 62 14.40 -17.60 -8.88
CA ILE A 62 14.69 -16.16 -8.98
C ILE A 62 13.61 -15.46 -9.82
N ASP A 63 13.25 -16.01 -10.98
CA ASP A 63 12.22 -15.43 -11.84
C ASP A 63 10.85 -15.39 -11.15
N ALA A 64 10.46 -16.47 -10.46
CA ALA A 64 9.24 -16.51 -9.67
C ALA A 64 9.24 -15.44 -8.56
N LYS A 65 10.36 -15.31 -7.82
CA LYS A 65 10.51 -14.31 -6.75
C LYS A 65 10.50 -12.88 -7.28
N ASN A 66 11.09 -12.63 -8.44
CA ASN A 66 11.01 -11.34 -9.11
C ASN A 66 9.56 -10.98 -9.49
N GLY A 67 8.76 -11.96 -9.92
CA GLY A 67 7.32 -11.79 -10.13
C GLY A 67 6.59 -11.39 -8.85
N GLU A 68 6.81 -12.12 -7.76
CA GLU A 68 6.22 -11.81 -6.44
C GLU A 68 6.60 -10.40 -5.96
N ILE A 69 7.86 -9.97 -6.16
CA ILE A 69 8.34 -8.62 -5.81
C ILE A 69 7.64 -7.54 -6.63
N SER A 70 7.44 -7.78 -7.93
CA SER A 70 6.73 -6.84 -8.81
C SER A 70 5.28 -6.66 -8.36
N ASP A 71 4.59 -7.76 -8.06
CA ASP A 71 3.21 -7.74 -7.58
C ASP A 71 3.09 -7.04 -6.22
N ALA A 72 4.02 -7.31 -5.29
CA ALA A 72 4.08 -6.64 -4.00
C ALA A 72 4.30 -5.12 -4.16
N THR A 73 5.20 -4.72 -5.06
CA THR A 73 5.48 -3.31 -5.35
C THR A 73 4.25 -2.59 -5.91
N ALA A 74 3.51 -3.24 -6.82
CA ALA A 74 2.27 -2.70 -7.36
C ALA A 74 1.20 -2.51 -6.26
N LYS A 75 1.07 -3.48 -5.35
CA LYS A 75 0.15 -3.40 -4.20
C LYS A 75 0.53 -2.28 -3.23
N ILE A 76 1.82 -2.09 -2.96
CA ILE A 76 2.32 -0.98 -2.14
C ILE A 76 1.93 0.35 -2.77
N SER A 77 2.23 0.56 -4.05
CA SER A 77 1.90 1.79 -4.76
C SER A 77 0.40 2.11 -4.74
N ALA A 78 -0.46 1.11 -4.96
CA ALA A 78 -1.91 1.27 -4.86
C ALA A 78 -2.38 1.63 -3.43
N THR A 79 -1.73 1.05 -2.42
CA THR A 79 -2.02 1.34 -1.01
C THR A 79 -1.61 2.76 -0.65
N ASP A 80 -0.43 3.21 -1.07
CA ASP A 80 0.06 4.57 -0.84
C ASP A 80 -0.86 5.63 -1.48
N ALA A 81 -1.33 5.38 -2.70
CA ALA A 81 -2.30 6.26 -3.36
C ALA A 81 -3.62 6.35 -2.57
N LYS A 82 -4.09 5.23 -2.02
CA LYS A 82 -5.28 5.19 -1.17
C LYS A 82 -5.07 5.95 0.15
N ILE A 83 -3.90 5.81 0.77
CA ILE A 83 -3.54 6.55 1.98
C ILE A 83 -3.56 8.07 1.70
N ALA A 84 -2.96 8.50 0.59
CA ALA A 84 -2.95 9.92 0.21
C ALA A 84 -4.37 10.47 0.00
N SER A 85 -5.24 9.72 -0.68
CA SER A 85 -6.65 10.10 -0.87
C SER A 85 -7.38 10.25 0.47
N LEU A 86 -7.27 9.25 1.34
CA LEU A 86 -7.92 9.26 2.65
C LEU A 86 -7.39 10.40 3.54
N SER A 87 -6.09 10.70 3.48
CA SER A 87 -5.51 11.84 4.20
C SER A 87 -6.08 13.18 3.73
N GLY A 88 -6.30 13.33 2.41
CA GLY A 88 -6.99 14.49 1.84
C GLY A 88 -8.44 14.61 2.31
N GLU A 89 -9.18 13.49 2.31
CA GLU A 89 -10.56 13.44 2.81
C GLU A 89 -10.66 13.80 4.30
N ILE A 90 -9.74 13.29 5.13
CA ILE A 90 -9.66 13.62 6.56
C ILE A 90 -9.41 15.13 6.74
N THR A 91 -8.47 15.71 6.00
CA THR A 91 -8.17 17.15 6.07
C THR A 91 -9.39 18.00 5.69
N ALA A 92 -10.09 17.62 4.62
CA ALA A 92 -11.32 18.29 4.20
C ALA A 92 -12.44 18.16 5.25
N ALA A 93 -12.60 16.99 5.84
CA ALA A 93 -13.57 16.73 6.89
C ALA A 93 -13.27 17.55 8.16
N GLN A 94 -12.02 17.63 8.59
CA GLN A 94 -11.59 18.47 9.72
C GLN A 94 -11.90 19.95 9.47
N LYS A 95 -11.62 20.47 8.26
CA LYS A 95 -11.98 21.85 7.88
C LYS A 95 -13.49 22.07 7.96
N ASN A 96 -14.29 21.13 7.47
CA ASN A 96 -15.75 21.20 7.51
C ASN A 96 -16.29 21.20 8.94
N VAL A 97 -15.75 20.35 9.82
CA VAL A 97 -16.11 20.33 11.26
C VAL A 97 -15.78 21.66 11.93
N ALA A 98 -14.58 22.20 11.68
CA ALA A 98 -14.18 23.50 12.23
C ALA A 98 -15.10 24.63 11.74
N ALA A 99 -15.41 24.68 10.44
CA ALA A 99 -16.32 25.67 9.87
C ALA A 99 -17.73 25.56 10.48
N ARG A 100 -18.28 24.35 10.62
CA ARG A 100 -19.61 24.14 11.24
C ARG A 100 -19.61 24.56 12.72
N LYS A 101 -18.55 24.21 13.46
CA LYS A 101 -18.41 24.63 14.87
C LYS A 101 -18.39 26.15 15.02
N ASN A 102 -17.67 26.86 14.15
CA ASN A 102 -17.64 28.32 14.16
C ASN A 102 -19.00 28.92 13.84
N ASN A 103 -19.70 28.40 12.81
CA ASN A 103 -21.06 28.84 12.50
C ASN A 103 -22.02 28.65 13.69
N LEU A 104 -21.98 27.49 14.36
CA LEU A 104 -22.81 27.24 15.55
C LEU A 104 -22.46 28.20 16.70
N LYS A 105 -21.16 28.50 16.90
CA LYS A 105 -20.70 29.47 17.89
C LYS A 105 -21.23 30.87 17.57
N ASP A 106 -21.14 31.32 16.32
CA ASP A 106 -21.60 32.65 15.90
C ASP A 106 -23.13 32.76 16.02
N GLN A 107 -23.86 31.70 15.66
CA GLN A 107 -25.30 31.62 15.89
C GLN A 107 -25.63 31.75 17.38
N LEU A 108 -24.94 31.02 18.26
CA LEU A 108 -25.15 31.11 19.71
C LEU A 108 -24.86 32.51 20.25
N ILE A 109 -23.77 33.16 19.83
CA ILE A 109 -23.44 34.54 20.21
C ILE A 109 -24.54 35.50 19.73
N SER A 110 -25.04 35.33 18.51
CA SER A 110 -26.11 36.18 17.97
C SER A 110 -27.41 36.03 18.75
N LEU A 111 -27.76 34.80 19.16
CA LEU A 111 -28.92 34.50 19.98
C LEU A 111 -28.76 35.10 21.37
N GLN A 112 -27.58 34.99 21.99
CA GLN A 112 -27.30 35.59 23.30
C GLN A 112 -27.40 37.13 23.27
N LYS A 113 -26.86 37.78 22.23
CA LYS A 113 -26.97 39.24 22.05
C LYS A 113 -28.44 39.67 21.89
N LYS A 114 -29.20 38.97 21.04
CA LYS A 114 -30.62 39.24 20.84
C LYS A 114 -31.43 38.98 22.11
N ALA A 115 -31.12 37.92 22.86
CA ALA A 115 -31.76 37.61 24.14
C ALA A 115 -31.56 38.72 25.17
N GLY A 116 -30.36 39.31 25.24
CA GLY A 116 -30.08 40.48 26.09
C GLY A 116 -30.86 41.75 25.72
N SER A 117 -31.41 41.82 24.50
CA SER A 117 -32.28 42.92 24.04
C SER A 117 -33.76 42.52 23.91
N SER A 118 -34.14 41.28 24.28
CA SER A 118 -35.50 40.75 24.16
C SER A 118 -36.29 41.00 25.45
N VAL A 119 -37.59 41.29 25.34
CA VAL A 119 -38.47 41.55 26.51
C VAL A 119 -38.55 40.34 27.43
N SER A 120 -38.59 39.13 26.86
CA SER A 120 -38.66 37.86 27.61
C SER A 120 -37.28 37.29 28.02
N GLY A 121 -36.17 37.92 27.65
CA GLY A 121 -34.83 37.36 27.85
C GLY A 121 -34.49 36.12 27.00
N ASN A 122 -35.38 35.72 26.08
CA ASN A 122 -35.17 34.61 25.15
C ASN A 122 -35.84 34.93 23.80
N VAL A 123 -35.07 34.86 22.72
CA VAL A 123 -35.50 35.18 21.35
C VAL A 123 -36.63 34.27 20.86
N TYR A 124 -36.63 32.99 21.23
CA TYR A 124 -37.66 32.04 20.83
C TYR A 124 -38.99 32.32 21.53
N ILE A 125 -38.95 32.66 22.81
CA ILE A 125 -40.14 33.03 23.58
C ILE A 125 -40.69 34.36 23.07
N ASP A 126 -39.82 35.34 22.81
CA ASP A 126 -40.22 36.65 22.26
C ASP A 126 -40.87 36.52 20.87
N PHE A 127 -40.31 35.66 19.99
CA PHE A 127 -40.89 35.37 18.68
C PHE A 127 -42.29 34.75 18.78
N VAL A 128 -42.48 33.79 19.70
CA VAL A 128 -43.77 33.12 19.93
C VAL A 128 -44.77 34.09 20.56
N LEU A 129 -44.38 34.86 21.58
CA LEU A 129 -45.26 35.80 22.29
C LEU A 129 -45.66 37.01 21.43
N ASN A 130 -44.86 37.39 20.44
CA ASN A 130 -45.19 38.44 19.47
C ASN A 130 -46.15 37.94 18.35
N SER A 131 -47.00 36.96 18.64
CA SER A 131 -48.01 36.44 17.70
C SER A 131 -49.27 37.30 17.68
N GLN A 132 -49.91 37.47 16.52
CA GLN A 132 -51.11 38.31 16.38
C GLN A 132 -52.44 37.56 16.59
N SER A 133 -52.43 36.23 16.59
CA SER A 133 -53.61 35.38 16.78
C SER A 133 -53.22 34.00 17.33
N LEU A 134 -54.20 33.24 17.84
CA LEU A 134 -53.97 31.87 18.31
C LEU A 134 -53.40 30.94 17.22
N SER A 135 -53.83 31.12 15.97
CA SER A 135 -53.30 30.34 14.83
C SER A 135 -51.85 30.71 14.50
N ASP A 136 -51.49 31.99 14.55
CA ASP A 136 -50.10 32.47 14.39
C ASP A 136 -49.21 31.96 15.54
N LEU A 137 -49.71 31.96 16.77
CA LEU A 137 -49.01 31.42 17.94
C LEU A 137 -48.63 29.94 17.76
N ILE A 138 -49.58 29.11 17.29
CA ILE A 138 -49.34 27.68 17.04
C ILE A 138 -48.32 27.48 15.92
N ALA A 139 -48.43 28.23 14.82
CA ALA A 139 -47.49 28.15 13.70
C ALA A 139 -46.06 28.53 14.11
N ARG A 140 -45.91 29.59 14.90
CA ARG A 140 -44.61 30.02 15.44
C ARG A 140 -44.03 29.04 16.44
N THR A 141 -44.86 28.47 17.31
CA THR A 141 -44.45 27.41 18.25
C THR A 141 -43.90 26.18 17.49
N MET A 142 -44.60 25.73 16.45
CA MET A 142 -44.10 24.64 15.59
C MET A 142 -42.80 25.02 14.85
N THR A 143 -42.67 26.27 14.41
CA THR A 143 -41.46 26.78 13.75
C THR A 143 -40.26 26.76 14.69
N VAL A 144 -40.43 27.22 15.93
CA VAL A 144 -39.40 27.15 16.97
C VAL A 144 -39.04 25.71 17.29
N GLY A 145 -40.02 24.80 17.37
CA GLY A 145 -39.78 23.37 17.57
C GLY A 145 -38.94 22.76 16.45
N LYS A 146 -39.29 23.03 15.19
CA LYS A 146 -38.50 22.57 14.02
C LYS A 146 -37.09 23.16 14.01
N LEU A 147 -36.95 24.44 14.32
CA LEU A 147 -35.65 25.11 14.39
C LEU A 147 -34.78 24.53 15.50
N SER A 148 -35.35 24.29 16.68
CA SER A 148 -34.66 23.65 17.81
C SER A 148 -34.21 22.22 17.47
N GLN A 149 -35.06 21.44 16.80
CA GLN A 149 -34.68 20.11 16.32
C GLN A 149 -33.54 20.18 15.30
N ALA A 150 -33.63 21.06 14.30
CA ALA A 150 -32.56 21.22 13.32
C ALA A 150 -31.23 21.68 13.95
N SER A 151 -31.28 22.56 14.96
CA SER A 151 -30.08 22.95 15.73
C SER A 151 -29.49 21.78 16.52
N LYS A 152 -30.33 20.94 17.10
CA LYS A 152 -29.88 19.71 17.78
C LYS A 152 -29.23 18.74 16.79
N ASP A 153 -29.87 18.46 15.67
CA ASP A 153 -29.35 17.57 14.63
C ASP A 153 -28.01 18.09 14.08
N ALA A 154 -27.87 19.41 13.88
CA ALA A 154 -26.62 20.02 13.44
C ALA A 154 -25.49 19.86 14.47
N LEU A 155 -25.79 20.01 15.77
CA LEU A 155 -24.82 19.82 16.85
C LEU A 155 -24.41 18.34 16.99
N ASP A 156 -25.38 17.43 16.93
CA ASP A 156 -25.15 15.99 16.99
C ASP A 156 -24.30 15.55 15.78
N ALA A 157 -24.58 16.06 14.57
CA ALA A 157 -23.79 15.79 13.38
C ALA A 157 -22.33 16.29 13.49
N VAL A 158 -22.10 17.47 14.09
CA VAL A 158 -20.74 17.97 14.34
C VAL A 158 -20.02 17.10 15.38
N THR A 159 -20.72 16.63 16.40
CA THR A 159 -20.16 15.75 17.44
C THR A 159 -19.76 14.41 16.85
N VAL A 160 -20.67 13.75 16.12
CA VAL A 160 -20.39 12.49 15.42
C VAL A 160 -19.24 12.63 14.42
N ALA A 161 -19.20 13.73 13.66
CA ALA A 161 -18.12 13.97 12.72
C ALA A 161 -16.77 14.19 13.42
N LYS A 162 -16.77 14.85 14.58
CA LYS A 162 -15.56 15.03 15.39
C LYS A 162 -15.06 13.70 15.95
N ASP A 163 -15.95 12.84 16.45
CA ASP A 163 -15.58 11.54 17.02
C ASP A 163 -15.03 10.58 15.95
N LYS A 164 -15.52 10.67 14.71
CA LYS A 164 -14.97 9.92 13.57
C LYS A 164 -13.59 10.40 13.11
N LEU A 165 -13.17 11.60 13.53
CA LEU A 165 -11.89 12.22 13.17
C LEU A 165 -10.87 12.19 14.31
N ALA A 166 -11.25 11.70 15.49
CA ALA A 166 -10.39 11.56 16.67
C ALA A 166 -9.77 10.16 16.73
#